data_AF-A0A9D4WVE7-F1
#
_entry.id   AF-A0A9D4WVE7-F1
#
_cell.length_a   1.000
_cell.length_b   1.000
_cell.length_c   1.000
_cell.angle_alpha   90.00
_cell.angle_beta   90.00
_cell.angle_gamma   90.00
#
_symmetry.space_group_name_H-M   'P 1'
#
loop_
_entity.id
_entity.type
_entity.pdbx_description
1 polymer ?
#
loop_
_entity_poly.entity_id
_entity_poly.type
_entity_poly.pdbx_seq_one_letter_code
_entity_poly.pdbx_strand_id
1 'polypeptide(L)'
;MADQGLEGNQSVNLEKHPSGIVPTIINVVSTVNLDCKLDLKSIKLQAPTAEYNPQRHPSVSMRIRAPESKAQINSSGVMVCTGAKSESQSKLAASKYVAIIQKMGFPTKFKDFKIQEIVGSCNVKFPIWLERLANSHVSCTSVSTKEAIIFCFTW
;
A
#
# COMPACT_ATOMS: atom_id res chain seq x y z
N MET A 1 6.70 20.51 17.64
CA MET A 1 7.49 21.48 16.87
C MET A 1 7.82 20.86 15.52
N ALA A 2 7.48 21.60 14.45
CA ALA A 2 7.76 21.40 13.03
C ALA A 2 7.27 20.10 12.35
N ASP A 3 6.12 20.20 11.68
CA ASP A 3 6.00 19.72 10.30
C ASP A 3 5.32 20.83 9.47
N GLN A 4 6.14 21.74 8.95
CA GLN A 4 5.76 22.63 7.85
C GLN A 4 6.13 21.90 6.57
N GLY A 5 5.14 21.34 5.88
CA GLY A 5 5.27 20.90 4.50
C GLY A 5 4.64 21.94 3.58
N LEU A 6 5.47 22.66 2.82
CA LEU A 6 5.06 23.63 1.82
C LEU A 6 4.07 23.01 0.82
N GLU A 7 2.82 23.46 0.78
CA GLU A 7 1.99 23.35 -0.42
C GLU A 7 2.52 24.37 -1.44
N GLY A 8 3.52 23.94 -2.21
CA GLY A 8 3.95 24.66 -3.40
C GLY A 8 2.79 24.77 -4.37
N ASN A 9 2.47 26.00 -4.77
CA ASN A 9 1.49 26.36 -5.78
C ASN A 9 1.95 25.84 -7.16
N GLN A 10 1.93 24.53 -7.38
CA GLN A 10 2.17 23.93 -8.68
C GLN A 10 0.87 24.02 -9.48
N SER A 11 0.90 24.83 -10.54
CA SER A 11 -0.18 24.89 -11.51
C SER A 11 -0.48 23.47 -12.02
N VAL A 12 -1.73 23.02 -11.85
CA VAL A 12 -2.17 21.72 -12.35
C VAL A 12 -2.02 21.70 -13.87
N ASN A 13 -1.37 20.66 -14.40
CA ASN A 13 -1.30 20.47 -15.85
C ASN A 13 -2.70 20.08 -16.37
N LEU A 14 -3.39 21.04 -17.01
CA LEU A 14 -4.76 20.87 -17.51
C LEU A 14 -4.87 19.91 -18.70
N GLU A 15 -3.78 19.67 -19.45
CA GLU A 15 -3.77 18.67 -20.53
C GLU A 15 -3.89 17.25 -19.95
N LYS A 16 -3.24 16.99 -18.81
CA LYS A 16 -3.31 15.70 -18.10
C LYS A 16 -4.51 15.59 -17.16
N HIS A 17 -4.95 16.73 -16.61
CA HIS A 17 -6.06 16.80 -15.66
C HIS A 17 -7.08 17.86 -16.11
N PRO A 18 -7.94 17.56 -17.08
CA PRO A 18 -8.92 18.53 -17.61
C PRO A 18 -9.90 19.05 -16.56
N SER A 19 -10.19 18.27 -15.51
CA SER A 19 -11.03 18.69 -14.39
C SER A 19 -10.36 19.67 -13.44
N GLY A 20 -9.04 19.89 -13.56
CA GLY A 20 -8.23 20.62 -12.59
C GLY A 20 -8.03 19.90 -11.25
N ILE A 21 -8.57 18.69 -11.08
CA ILE A 21 -8.48 17.90 -9.85
C ILE A 21 -7.42 16.81 -10.03
N VAL A 22 -6.43 16.79 -9.13
CA VAL A 22 -5.41 15.75 -9.07
C VAL A 22 -5.75 14.80 -7.89
N PRO A 23 -6.03 13.52 -8.14
CA PRO A 23 -6.20 12.54 -7.07
C PRO A 23 -4.93 12.40 -6.23
N THR A 24 -5.10 12.22 -4.93
CA THR A 24 -4.00 11.97 -3.99
C THR A 24 -3.83 10.46 -3.80
N ILE A 25 -2.60 9.96 -3.94
CA ILE A 25 -2.29 8.56 -3.62
C ILE A 25 -2.31 8.41 -2.09
N ILE A 26 -3.15 7.50 -1.60
CA ILE A 26 -3.31 7.23 -0.17
C ILE A 26 -2.58 5.97 0.27
N ASN A 27 -2.41 4.98 -0.63
CA ASN A 27 -1.72 3.75 -0.33
C ASN A 27 -1.16 3.10 -1.60
N VAL A 28 0.01 2.51 -1.49
CA VAL A 28 0.65 1.68 -2.52
C VAL A 28 0.96 0.33 -1.92
N VAL A 29 0.41 -0.72 -2.52
CA VAL A 29 0.67 -2.11 -2.17
C VAL A 29 1.68 -2.67 -3.16
N SER A 30 2.77 -3.24 -2.65
CA SER A 30 3.78 -3.90 -3.47
C SER A 30 4.12 -5.28 -2.94
N THR A 31 4.66 -6.11 -3.81
CA THR A 31 5.22 -7.43 -3.46
C THR A 31 6.67 -7.51 -3.85
N VAL A 32 7.44 -8.31 -3.12
CA VAL A 32 8.81 -8.66 -3.46
C VAL A 32 9.07 -10.11 -3.06
N ASN A 33 9.90 -10.79 -3.84
CA ASN A 33 10.35 -12.15 -3.58
C ASN A 33 11.75 -12.11 -2.93
N LEU A 34 11.86 -12.74 -1.76
CA LEU A 34 13.08 -12.84 -0.98
C LEU A 34 13.98 -14.00 -1.43
N ASP A 35 13.51 -14.87 -2.33
CA ASP A 35 14.26 -16.00 -2.93
C ASP A 35 14.78 -17.02 -1.92
N CYS A 36 14.16 -17.12 -0.74
CA CYS A 36 14.53 -18.08 0.30
C CYS A 36 13.34 -18.45 1.19
N LYS A 37 13.35 -19.67 1.74
CA LYS A 37 12.40 -20.07 2.77
C LYS A 37 12.74 -19.39 4.10
N LEU A 38 11.70 -18.97 4.83
CA LEU A 38 11.84 -18.25 6.08
C LEU A 38 11.20 -19.01 7.24
N ASP A 39 11.96 -19.13 8.33
CA ASP A 39 11.42 -19.60 9.60
C ASP A 39 10.79 -18.42 10.36
N LEU A 40 9.47 -18.32 10.23
CA LEU A 40 8.66 -17.25 10.83
C LEU A 40 8.77 -17.21 12.36
N LYS A 41 9.00 -18.36 13.01
CA LYS A 41 9.18 -18.43 14.48
C LYS A 41 10.49 -17.78 14.88
N SER A 42 11.58 -18.11 14.18
CA SER A 42 12.89 -17.48 14.39
C SER A 42 12.87 -15.98 14.13
N ILE A 43 12.17 -15.53 13.08
CA ILE A 43 11.99 -14.08 12.81
C ILE A 43 11.26 -13.40 13.98
N LYS A 44 10.16 -13.98 14.48
CA LYS A 44 9.42 -13.43 15.62
C LYS A 44 10.28 -13.40 16.90
N LEU A 45 11.12 -14.40 17.11
CA LEU A 45 12.02 -14.45 18.27
C LEU A 45 13.05 -13.31 18.24
N GLN A 46 13.62 -13.02 17.07
CA GLN A 46 14.60 -11.94 16.88
C GLN A 46 13.97 -10.54 16.78
N ALA A 47 12.70 -10.45 16.36
CA ALA A 47 11.97 -9.20 16.22
C ALA A 47 10.76 -9.16 17.17
N PRO A 48 10.92 -8.71 18.43
CA PRO A 48 9.84 -8.66 19.41
C PRO A 48 8.64 -7.82 18.95
N THR A 49 8.87 -6.76 18.18
CA THR A 49 7.83 -5.87 17.63
C THR A 49 7.05 -6.49 16.47
N ALA A 50 7.53 -7.61 15.90
CA ALA A 50 6.82 -8.30 14.84
C ALA A 50 5.60 -9.04 15.40
N GLU A 51 4.49 -9.05 14.68
CA GLU A 51 3.29 -9.79 15.06
C GLU A 51 3.27 -11.13 14.31
N TYR A 52 3.12 -12.25 15.01
CA TYR A 52 3.00 -13.58 14.40
C TYR A 52 2.03 -14.44 15.20
N ASN A 53 0.94 -14.87 14.56
CA ASN A 53 0.01 -15.85 15.12
C ASN A 53 -0.43 -16.81 14.01
N PRO A 54 0.16 -18.02 13.93
CA PRO A 54 -0.10 -18.96 12.84
C PRO A 54 -1.57 -19.45 12.79
N GLN A 55 -2.31 -19.40 13.90
CA GLN A 55 -3.73 -19.75 13.90
C GLN A 55 -4.60 -18.68 13.23
N ARG A 56 -4.17 -17.41 13.29
CA ARG A 56 -4.89 -16.29 12.68
C ARG A 56 -4.46 -16.05 11.24
N HIS A 57 -3.14 -16.05 10.99
CA HIS A 57 -2.59 -15.80 9.66
C HIS A 57 -1.17 -16.38 9.53
N PRO A 58 -0.86 -17.14 8.46
CA PRO A 58 0.44 -17.80 8.27
C PRO A 58 1.53 -16.83 7.75
N SER A 59 1.64 -15.63 8.33
CA SER A 59 2.64 -14.63 7.97
C SER A 59 3.09 -13.83 9.18
N VAL A 60 4.34 -13.37 9.16
CA VAL A 60 4.84 -12.39 10.14
C VAL A 60 4.53 -10.98 9.65
N SER A 61 3.99 -10.13 10.52
CA SER A 61 3.79 -8.71 10.24
C SER A 61 4.87 -7.87 10.92
N MET A 62 5.54 -7.00 10.18
CA MET A 62 6.56 -6.08 10.69
C MET A 62 6.22 -4.64 10.31
N ARG A 63 6.61 -3.66 11.14
CA ARG A 63 6.37 -2.23 10.89
C ARG A 63 7.65 -1.43 11.01
N ILE A 64 7.82 -0.43 10.14
CA ILE A 64 8.90 0.55 10.22
C ILE A 64 8.31 1.97 10.13
N ARG A 65 9.02 2.97 10.65
CA ARG A 65 8.54 4.37 10.71
C ARG A 65 8.98 5.23 9.53
N ALA A 66 10.07 4.88 8.86
CA ALA A 66 10.66 5.70 7.81
C ALA A 66 11.09 4.84 6.61
N PRO A 67 10.33 4.82 5.49
CA PRO A 67 8.96 5.34 5.37
C PRO A 67 8.00 4.59 6.30
N GLU A 68 6.89 5.22 6.69
CA GLU A 68 5.88 4.53 7.49
C GLU A 68 5.23 3.43 6.64
N SER A 69 5.42 2.17 7.04
CA SER A 69 4.92 1.02 6.28
C SER A 69 4.75 -0.22 7.14
N LYS A 70 4.01 -1.18 6.60
CA LYS A 70 3.85 -2.53 7.14
C LYS A 70 4.26 -3.56 6.09
N ALA A 71 5.06 -4.55 6.50
CA ALA A 71 5.37 -5.72 5.71
C ALA A 71 4.63 -6.94 6.28
N GLN A 72 4.10 -7.78 5.41
CA GLN A 72 3.63 -9.12 5.71
C GLN A 72 4.49 -10.12 4.96
N ILE A 73 5.18 -10.98 5.69
CA ILE A 73 6.18 -11.90 5.15
C ILE A 73 5.67 -13.33 5.38
N ASN A 74 5.56 -14.10 4.30
CA ASN A 74 5.18 -15.50 4.40
C ASN A 74 6.41 -16.42 4.47
N SER A 75 6.19 -17.69 4.81
CA SER A 75 7.26 -18.69 4.92
C SER A 75 7.90 -19.05 3.58
N SER A 76 7.22 -18.78 2.45
CA SER A 76 7.76 -19.01 1.11
C SER A 76 8.75 -17.92 0.66
N GLY A 77 8.88 -16.83 1.42
CA GLY A 77 9.78 -15.73 1.10
C GLY A 77 9.14 -14.63 0.26
N VAL A 78 7.84 -14.69 -0.02
CA VAL A 78 7.11 -13.57 -0.61
C VAL A 78 6.73 -12.59 0.51
N MET A 79 7.04 -11.32 0.28
CA MET A 79 6.71 -10.22 1.18
C MET A 79 5.77 -9.24 0.48
N VAL A 80 4.68 -8.90 1.16
CA VAL A 80 3.76 -7.83 0.78
C VAL A 80 4.08 -6.60 1.61
N CYS A 81 4.22 -5.44 0.99
CA CYS A 81 4.47 -4.15 1.65
C CYS A 81 3.30 -3.20 1.40
N THR A 82 2.80 -2.56 2.46
CA THR A 82 1.68 -1.62 2.44
C THR A 82 1.98 -0.37 3.27
N GLY A 83 1.21 0.70 3.07
CA GLY A 83 1.28 1.95 3.83
C GLY A 83 2.11 3.07 3.17
N ALA A 84 2.84 2.76 2.10
CA ALA A 84 3.58 3.78 1.36
C ALA A 84 2.65 4.68 0.55
N LYS A 85 2.99 5.97 0.41
CA LYS A 85 2.18 6.96 -0.36
C LYS A 85 2.73 7.22 -1.77
N SER A 86 3.77 6.49 -2.17
CA SER A 86 4.36 6.54 -3.51
C SER A 86 5.09 5.24 -3.82
N GLU A 87 5.29 4.97 -5.10
CA GLU A 87 6.01 3.79 -5.58
C GLU A 87 7.47 3.78 -5.09
N SER A 88 8.13 4.93 -5.11
CA SER A 88 9.52 5.09 -4.65
C SER A 88 9.65 4.79 -3.15
N GLN A 89 8.72 5.30 -2.33
CA GLN A 89 8.65 4.97 -0.91
C GLN A 89 8.37 3.47 -0.70
N SER A 90 7.47 2.87 -1.48
CA SER A 90 7.16 1.44 -1.38
C SER A 90 8.38 0.57 -1.68
N LYS A 91 9.15 0.90 -2.72
CA LYS A 91 10.39 0.21 -3.07
C LYS A 91 11.47 0.38 -2.01
N LEU A 92 11.61 1.58 -1.45
CA LEU A 92 12.54 1.84 -0.35
C LEU A 92 12.15 1.06 0.91
N ALA A 93 10.86 1.04 1.26
CA ALA A 93 10.32 0.28 2.39
C ALA A 93 10.65 -1.21 2.25
N ALA A 94 10.29 -1.80 1.10
CA ALA A 94 10.56 -3.19 0.80
C ALA A 94 12.07 -3.51 0.92
N SER A 95 12.93 -2.65 0.36
CA SER A 95 14.39 -2.81 0.45
C SER A 95 14.91 -2.79 1.90
N LYS A 96 14.34 -1.92 2.75
CA LYS A 96 14.68 -1.88 4.18
C LYS A 96 14.27 -3.16 4.89
N TYR A 97 13.09 -3.71 4.60
CA TYR A 97 12.67 -4.99 5.18
C TYR A 97 13.57 -6.14 4.75
N VAL A 98 13.96 -6.21 3.48
CA VAL A 98 14.94 -7.21 3.00
C VAL A 98 16.23 -7.11 3.80
N ALA A 99 16.79 -5.91 3.95
CA ALA A 99 18.00 -5.69 4.73
C ALA A 99 17.85 -6.08 6.22
N ILE A 100 16.67 -5.84 6.82
CA ILE A 100 16.39 -6.25 8.21
C ILE A 100 16.41 -7.77 8.34
N ILE A 101 15.73 -8.49 7.43
CA ILE A 101 15.67 -9.96 7.44
C ILE A 101 17.05 -10.55 7.12
N GLN A 102 17.82 -9.91 6.24
CA GLN A 102 19.19 -10.31 5.95
C GLN A 102 20.10 -10.23 7.18
N LYS A 103 19.95 -9.18 8.01
CA LYS A 103 20.68 -9.04 9.29
C LYS A 103 20.30 -10.10 10.33
N MET A 104 19.13 -10.73 10.21
CA MET A 104 18.71 -11.83 11.07
C MET A 104 19.33 -13.20 10.68
N GLY A 105 20.16 -13.21 9.63
CA GLY A 105 20.89 -14.40 9.18
C GLY A 105 20.23 -15.15 8.02
N PHE A 106 19.16 -14.62 7.43
CA PHE A 106 18.50 -15.26 6.27
C PHE A 106 19.14 -14.77 4.95
N PRO A 107 19.44 -15.67 3.98
CA PRO A 107 20.05 -15.31 2.71
C PRO A 107 19.03 -14.71 1.72
N THR A 108 18.40 -13.60 2.11
CA THR A 108 17.37 -12.93 1.32
C THR A 108 17.95 -12.18 0.12
N LYS A 109 17.16 -12.07 -0.94
CA LYS A 109 17.43 -11.25 -2.13
C LYS A 109 16.26 -10.29 -2.37
N PHE A 110 16.47 -9.30 -3.24
CA PHE A 110 15.41 -8.41 -3.70
C PHE A 110 15.06 -8.77 -5.15
N LYS A 111 14.10 -9.67 -5.33
CA LYS A 111 13.65 -10.13 -6.66
C LYS A 111 12.18 -9.81 -6.90
N ASP A 112 11.81 -9.70 -8.17
CA ASP A 112 10.41 -9.63 -8.62
C ASP A 112 9.59 -8.54 -7.90
N PHE A 113 10.19 -7.38 -7.65
CA PHE A 113 9.47 -6.25 -7.07
C PHE A 113 8.39 -5.77 -8.03
N LYS A 114 7.14 -5.75 -7.57
CA LYS A 114 5.98 -5.36 -8.37
C LYS A 114 5.00 -4.54 -7.53
N ILE A 115 4.49 -3.46 -8.12
CA ILE A 115 3.32 -2.75 -7.57
C ILE A 115 2.08 -3.59 -7.92
N GLN A 116 1.29 -3.92 -6.90
CA GLN A 116 0.07 -4.72 -7.04
C GLN A 116 -1.17 -3.83 -7.10
N GLU A 117 -1.20 -2.79 -6.27
CA GLU A 117 -2.36 -1.93 -6.13
C GLU A 117 -1.92 -0.51 -5.76
N ILE A 118 -2.61 0.48 -6.31
CA ILE A 118 -2.49 1.88 -5.93
C ILE A 118 -3.89 2.36 -5.57
N VAL A 119 -4.04 2.84 -4.35
CA VAL A 119 -5.29 3.41 -3.86
C VAL A 119 -5.19 4.93 -3.93
N GLY A 120 -6.09 5.55 -4.68
CA GLY A 120 -6.21 7.00 -4.80
C GLY A 120 -7.48 7.52 -4.13
N SER A 121 -7.46 8.77 -3.71
CA SER A 121 -8.62 9.50 -3.21
C SER A 121 -8.70 10.88 -3.84
N CYS A 122 -9.92 11.37 -4.08
CA CYS A 122 -10.15 12.73 -4.58
C CYS A 122 -11.43 13.31 -3.98
N ASN A 123 -11.54 14.63 -3.99
CA ASN A 123 -12.72 15.36 -3.52
C ASN A 123 -13.17 16.33 -4.62
N VAL A 124 -14.37 16.10 -5.15
CA VAL A 124 -14.95 16.88 -6.25
C VAL A 124 -15.58 18.22 -5.81
N LYS A 125 -15.65 18.49 -4.49
CA LYS A 125 -16.12 19.76 -3.90
C LYS A 125 -17.60 20.11 -4.14
N PHE A 126 -18.42 19.16 -4.58
CA PHE A 126 -19.89 19.28 -4.67
C PHE A 126 -20.58 17.95 -4.34
N PRO A 127 -21.84 17.97 -3.88
CA PRO A 127 -22.57 16.74 -3.57
C PRO A 127 -22.96 15.97 -4.84
N ILE A 128 -22.89 14.64 -4.80
CA ILE A 128 -23.29 13.74 -5.90
C ILE A 128 -24.54 12.95 -5.48
N TRP A 129 -25.52 12.86 -6.39
CA TRP A 129 -26.73 12.05 -6.19
C TRP A 129 -26.49 10.60 -6.64
N LEU A 130 -26.11 9.75 -5.69
CA LEU A 130 -25.64 8.38 -5.95
C LEU A 130 -26.71 7.47 -6.53
N GLU A 131 -27.97 7.56 -6.07
CA GLU A 131 -29.06 6.75 -6.58
C GLU A 131 -29.29 6.98 -8.08
N ARG A 132 -29.31 8.25 -8.48
CA ARG A 132 -29.47 8.62 -9.89
C ARG A 132 -28.29 8.13 -10.72
N LEU A 133 -27.06 8.31 -10.22
CA LEU A 133 -25.85 7.86 -10.90
C LEU A 133 -25.87 6.34 -11.11
N ALA A 134 -26.21 5.58 -10.07
CA ALA A 134 -26.28 4.12 -10.11
C ALA A 134 -27.36 3.62 -11.07
N ASN A 135 -28.55 4.21 -11.05
CA ASN A 135 -29.62 3.87 -11.98
C ASN A 135 -29.26 4.15 -13.44
N SER A 136 -28.48 5.19 -13.72
CA SER A 136 -27.99 5.49 -15.08
C SER A 136 -26.80 4.61 -15.51
N HIS A 137 -26.07 3.99 -14.58
CA HIS A 137 -24.84 3.24 -14.85
C HIS A 137 -24.81 1.88 -14.13
N VAL A 138 -25.89 1.11 -14.25
CA VAL A 138 -26.08 -0.18 -13.55
C VAL A 138 -25.00 -1.20 -13.89
N SER A 139 -24.46 -1.16 -15.12
CA SER A 139 -23.42 -2.10 -15.58
C SER A 139 -22.09 -2.00 -14.83
N CYS A 140 -21.84 -0.87 -14.14
CA CYS A 140 -20.56 -0.62 -13.48
C CYS A 140 -20.70 0.02 -12.08
N THR A 141 -21.90 0.07 -11.51
CA THR A 141 -22.16 0.74 -10.22
C THR A 141 -22.90 -0.17 -9.25
N SER A 142 -22.46 -0.18 -8.00
CA SER A 142 -23.19 -0.76 -6.87
C SER A 142 -23.14 0.24 -5.71
N VAL A 143 -24.29 0.50 -5.06
CA VAL A 143 -24.40 1.46 -3.95
C VAL A 143 -24.92 0.76 -2.71
N SER A 144 -24.23 0.93 -1.59
CA SER A 144 -24.65 0.46 -0.26
C SER A 144 -24.64 1.63 0.72
N THR A 145 -25.55 1.63 1.69
CA THR A 145 -25.84 2.75 2.60
C THR A 145 -24.73 3.12 3.59
N LYS A 146 -23.55 2.47 3.54
CA LYS A 146 -22.51 2.62 4.58
C LYS A 146 -21.34 3.52 4.24
N GLU A 147 -21.06 3.83 2.97
CA GLU A 147 -20.07 4.82 2.51
C GLU A 147 -19.99 4.71 0.99
N ALA A 148 -19.93 5.83 0.28
CA ALA A 148 -19.86 5.83 -1.18
C ALA A 148 -18.41 5.65 -1.65
N ILE A 149 -17.95 4.41 -1.78
CA ILE A 149 -16.67 4.08 -2.39
C ILE A 149 -16.92 3.70 -3.85
N ILE A 150 -16.50 4.55 -4.79
CA ILE A 150 -16.48 4.20 -6.21
C ILE A 150 -15.19 3.40 -6.46
N PHE A 151 -15.32 2.08 -6.53
CA PHE A 151 -14.23 1.22 -6.97
C PHE A 151 -14.14 1.27 -8.50
N CYS A 152 -13.10 1.92 -9.02
CA CYS A 152 -12.75 1.80 -10.43
C CYS A 152 -11.76 0.63 -10.57
N PHE A 153 -12.27 -0.56 -10.83
CA PHE A 153 -11.43 -1.69 -11.23
C PHE A 153 -11.08 -1.54 -12.71
N THR A 154 -9.81 -1.34 -13.01
CA THR A 154 -9.28 -1.63 -14.36
C THR A 154 -8.83 -3.09 -14.34
N TRP A 155 -9.39 -3.91 -15.25
CA TRP A 155 -8.97 -5.30 -15.45
C TRP A 155 -7.62 -5.36 -16.18
#